data_AF-A0A1Y3BXK5-F1
#
_entry.id   AF-A0A1Y3BXK5-F1
#
_cell.length_a   1.000
_cell.length_b   1.000
_cell.length_c   1.000
_cell.angle_alpha   90.00
_cell.angle_beta   90.00
_cell.angle_gamma   90.00
#
_symmetry.space_group_name_H-M   'P 1'
#
loop_
_entity.id
_entity.type
_entity.pdbx_description
1 polymer ?
#
loop_
_entity_poly.entity_id
_entity_poly.type
_entity_poly.pdbx_seq_one_letter_code
_entity_poly.pdbx_strand_id
1 'polypeptide(L)'
;MESASIEYVIERDCNLTQIGGLLDNKGYGIATRKDSPYRNPLSHAILKLHENGVLLQLKERWWKQKKGGGQCTEETKKSSSVNNLSIDHVGGVFVVLLGGLSFSFLVAIFEFVWKARKDSH
;
A
#
# COMPACT_ATOMS: atom_id res chain seq x y z
N MET A 1 16.26 -5.62 -15.89
CA MET A 1 16.24 -4.35 -15.14
C MET A 1 16.63 -4.67 -13.70
N GLU A 2 17.51 -3.88 -13.08
CA GLU A 2 17.92 -4.12 -11.69
C GLU A 2 16.87 -3.60 -10.70
N SER A 3 16.72 -4.25 -9.54
CA SER A 3 15.66 -3.95 -8.55
C SER A 3 15.59 -2.48 -8.13
N ALA A 4 16.74 -1.80 -8.00
CA ALA A 4 16.80 -0.38 -7.65
C ALA A 4 16.24 0.55 -8.75
N SER A 5 16.41 0.17 -10.02
CA SER A 5 15.84 0.90 -11.16
C SER A 5 14.33 0.70 -11.26
N ILE A 6 13.82 -0.48 -10.90
CA ILE A 6 12.39 -0.78 -10.86
C ILE A 6 11.73 0.04 -9.76
N GLU A 7 12.29 0.04 -8.54
CA GLU A 7 11.79 0.85 -7.42
C GLU A 7 11.81 2.36 -7.76
N TYR A 8 12.83 2.84 -8.48
CA TYR A 8 12.90 4.23 -8.96
C TYR A 8 11.79 4.61 -9.97
N VAL A 9 11.41 3.67 -10.85
CA VAL A 9 10.40 3.88 -11.89
C VAL A 9 8.98 3.76 -11.32
N ILE A 10 8.73 2.79 -10.44
CA ILE A 10 7.44 2.63 -9.74
C ILE A 10 7.09 3.85 -8.90
N GLU A 11 8.08 4.48 -8.25
CA GLU A 11 7.86 5.70 -7.47
C GLU A 11 7.46 6.91 -8.34
N ARG A 12 7.60 6.82 -9.67
CA ARG A 12 7.29 7.88 -10.64
C ARG A 12 6.11 7.59 -11.53
N ASP A 13 5.85 6.32 -11.83
CA ASP A 13 4.77 5.88 -12.71
C ASP A 13 3.82 4.99 -11.92
N CYS A 14 2.67 5.57 -11.56
CA CYS A 14 1.71 4.96 -10.63
C CYS A 14 0.87 3.86 -11.28
N ASN A 15 1.01 3.65 -12.58
CA ASN A 15 0.36 2.55 -13.30
C ASN A 15 1.23 1.28 -13.31
N LEU A 16 2.44 1.34 -12.75
CA LEU A 16 3.35 0.20 -12.69
C LEU A 16 3.37 -0.40 -11.28
N THR A 17 3.12 -1.71 -11.21
CA THR A 17 3.26 -2.49 -9.97
C THR A 17 4.35 -3.54 -10.13
N GLN A 18 5.17 -3.73 -9.10
CA GLN A 18 6.15 -4.81 -9.10
C GLN A 18 5.43 -6.13 -8.85
N ILE A 19 5.46 -7.03 -9.82
CA ILE A 19 4.94 -8.38 -9.68
C ILE A 19 6.13 -9.32 -9.44
N GLY A 20 6.14 -9.99 -8.27
CA GLY A 20 7.20 -10.91 -7.87
C GLY A 20 8.27 -10.29 -6.96
N GLY A 21 9.12 -11.14 -6.37
CA GLY A 21 10.19 -10.75 -5.45
C GLY A 21 11.52 -10.42 -6.15
N LEU A 22 12.55 -10.11 -5.36
CA LEU A 22 13.91 -9.93 -5.87
C LEU A 22 14.48 -11.29 -6.33
N LEU A 23 14.56 -11.48 -7.65
CA LEU A 23 15.18 -12.67 -8.25
C LEU A 23 16.71 -12.69 -8.08
N ASP A 24 17.33 -11.53 -7.87
CA ASP A 24 18.77 -11.39 -7.69
C ASP A 24 19.09 -10.14 -6.86
N ASN A 25 19.92 -10.28 -5.83
CA ASN A 25 20.35 -9.16 -4.99
C ASN A 25 21.79 -8.79 -5.35
N LYS A 26 21.93 -7.95 -6.38
CA LYS A 26 23.21 -7.37 -6.78
C LYS A 26 23.42 -6.02 -6.11
N GLY A 27 24.60 -5.84 -5.51
CA GLY A 27 25.00 -4.58 -4.87
C GLY A 27 25.87 -3.71 -5.78
N TYR A 28 25.77 -2.39 -5.60
CA TYR A 28 26.68 -1.43 -6.24
C TYR A 28 27.97 -1.29 -5.42
N GLY A 29 29.11 -1.20 -6.10
CA GLY A 29 30.42 -1.02 -5.47
C GLY A 29 31.29 -0.04 -6.25
N ILE A 30 32.20 0.64 -5.55
CA ILE A 30 33.17 1.56 -6.15
C ILE A 30 34.47 0.79 -6.37
N ALA A 31 34.88 0.63 -7.63
CA ALA A 31 36.12 -0.04 -7.98
C ALA A 31 37.31 0.92 -7.96
N THR A 32 38.43 0.46 -7.39
CA THR A 32 39.72 1.17 -7.42
C THR A 32 40.77 0.26 -8.08
N ARG A 33 41.89 0.84 -8.55
CA ARG A 33 43.00 0.06 -9.13
C ARG A 33 43.51 -0.96 -8.10
N LYS A 34 43.89 -2.15 -8.57
CA LYS A 34 44.55 -3.17 -7.73
C LYS A 34 45.76 -2.55 -7.05
N ASP A 35 45.92 -2.84 -5.76
CA ASP A 35 46.96 -2.31 -4.87
C ASP A 35 46.96 -0.79 -4.65
N SER A 36 45.84 -0.10 -4.91
CA SER A 36 45.75 1.32 -4.56
C SER A 36 45.68 1.53 -3.04
N PRO A 37 46.45 2.47 -2.47
CA PRO A 37 46.43 2.76 -1.04
C PRO A 37 45.08 3.34 -0.57
N TYR A 38 44.24 3.80 -1.51
CA TYR A 38 42.94 4.41 -1.25
C TYR A 38 41.81 3.39 -1.04
N ARG A 39 42.01 2.11 -1.34
CA ARG A 39 40.97 1.08 -1.21
C ARG A 39 40.46 0.96 0.23
N ASN A 40 41.37 0.84 1.20
CA ASN A 40 41.03 0.68 2.61
C ASN A 40 40.36 1.91 3.23
N PRO A 41 40.91 3.15 3.08
CA PRO A 41 40.26 4.34 3.63
C PRO A 41 38.91 4.62 2.98
N LEU A 42 38.73 4.33 1.68
CA LEU A 42 37.46 4.50 1.00
C LEU A 42 36.38 3.55 1.55
N SER A 43 36.70 2.26 1.68
CA SER A 43 35.77 1.29 2.28
C SER A 43 35.37 1.69 3.71
N HIS A 44 36.33 2.16 4.51
CA HIS A 44 36.05 2.59 5.88
C HIS A 44 35.18 3.86 5.94
N ALA A 45 35.40 4.81 5.03
CA ALA A 45 34.54 6.00 4.91
C ALA A 45 33.10 5.63 4.52
N ILE A 46 32.92 4.68 3.60
CA ILE A 46 31.60 4.18 3.19
C ILE A 46 30.89 3.50 4.37
N LEU A 47 31.60 2.68 5.14
CA LEU A 47 31.06 2.03 6.33
C LEU A 47 30.59 3.06 7.37
N LYS A 48 31.41 4.09 7.65
CA LYS A 48 31.00 5.18 8.56
C LYS A 48 29.79 5.95 8.05
N LEU A 49 29.70 6.22 6.75
CA LEU A 49 28.55 6.90 6.15
C LEU A 49 27.29 6.03 6.22
N HIS A 50 27.43 4.71 6.13
CA HIS A 50 26.32 3.76 6.26
C HIS A 50 25.84 3.68 7.71
N GLU A 51 26.76 3.55 8.67
CA GLU A 51 26.46 3.53 10.11
C GLU A 51 25.80 4.84 10.58
N ASN A 52 26.27 5.98 10.08
CA ASN A 52 25.66 7.29 10.35
C ASN A 52 24.30 7.49 9.64
N GLY A 53 23.82 6.53 8.85
CA GLY A 53 22.54 6.61 8.14
C GLY A 53 22.49 7.63 7.00
N VAL A 54 23.63 8.24 6.63
CA VAL A 54 23.70 9.28 5.60
C VAL A 54 23.34 8.72 4.22
N LEU A 55 23.70 7.46 3.93
CA LEU A 55 23.30 6.79 2.69
C LEU A 55 21.77 6.66 2.58
N LEU A 56 21.09 6.36 3.69
CA LEU A 56 19.63 6.24 3.70
C LEU A 56 18.97 7.60 3.42
N GLN A 57 19.45 8.66 4.08
CA GLN A 57 18.97 10.03 3.85
C GLN A 57 19.18 10.48 2.40
N LEU A 58 20.33 10.12 1.81
CA LEU A 58 20.61 10.37 0.39
C LEU A 58 19.66 9.58 -0.51
N LYS A 59 19.44 8.27 -0.25
CA LYS A 59 18.47 7.45 -0.99
C LYS A 59 17.11 8.14 -0.98
N GLU A 60 16.59 8.49 0.19
CA GLU A 60 15.28 9.15 0.31
C GLU A 60 15.22 10.50 -0.41
N ARG A 61 16.22 11.36 -0.24
CA ARG A 61 16.26 12.65 -0.91
C ARG A 61 16.25 12.51 -2.44
N TRP A 62 16.99 11.56 -2.99
CA TRP A 62 17.10 11.38 -4.45
C TRP A 62 15.94 10.58 -5.06
N TRP A 63 15.42 9.58 -4.34
CA TRP A 63 14.29 8.78 -4.81
C TRP A 63 12.95 9.46 -4.59
N LYS A 64 12.72 10.12 -3.44
CA LYS A 64 11.41 10.67 -3.05
C LYS A 64 11.28 12.18 -3.18
N GLN A 65 12.35 12.97 -3.15
CA GLN A 65 12.23 14.45 -3.12
C GLN A 65 12.68 15.15 -4.40
N LYS A 66 13.63 14.58 -5.15
CA LYS A 66 14.14 15.18 -6.39
C LYS A 66 13.51 14.56 -7.64
N LYS A 67 13.27 15.39 -8.66
CA LYS A 67 12.74 15.00 -9.99
C LYS A 67 11.41 14.24 -9.95
N GLY A 68 10.46 14.71 -9.13
CA GLY A 68 9.09 14.19 -9.11
C GLY A 68 8.94 12.78 -8.53
N GLY A 69 9.89 12.33 -7.70
CA GLY A 69 9.66 11.16 -6.83
C GLY A 69 8.59 11.46 -5.79
N GLY A 70 7.84 10.46 -5.34
CA GLY A 70 6.73 10.65 -4.40
C GLY A 70 5.44 11.15 -5.05
N GLN A 71 5.41 11.31 -6.39
CA GLN A 71 4.17 11.66 -7.10
C GLN A 71 3.09 10.62 -6.86
N CYS A 72 3.43 9.33 -6.77
CA CYS A 72 2.44 8.30 -6.46
C CYS A 72 1.93 8.34 -5.03
N THR A 73 2.62 8.99 -4.09
CA THR A 73 2.10 9.19 -2.72
C THR A 73 1.06 10.33 -2.69
N GLU A 74 1.22 11.36 -3.52
CA GLU A 74 0.27 12.49 -3.65
C GLU A 74 -0.85 12.22 -4.66
N GLU A 75 -0.60 11.45 -5.72
CA GLU A 75 -1.62 10.86 -6.61
C GLU A 75 -2.43 9.82 -5.84
N THR A 76 -1.81 9.10 -4.91
CA THR A 76 -2.58 8.38 -3.90
C THR A 76 -3.39 9.38 -3.09
N LYS A 77 -2.94 10.54 -2.62
CA LYS A 77 -3.84 11.51 -1.94
C LYS A 77 -4.94 12.15 -2.81
N LYS A 78 -4.76 12.31 -4.11
CA LYS A 78 -5.82 12.78 -5.02
C LYS A 78 -6.76 11.65 -5.50
N SER A 79 -6.28 10.42 -5.59
CA SER A 79 -7.08 9.20 -5.83
C SER A 79 -7.57 8.52 -4.54
N SER A 80 -7.08 8.95 -3.38
CA SER A 80 -7.51 8.61 -2.02
C SER A 80 -8.06 9.83 -1.29
N SER A 81 -8.44 10.85 -2.05
CA SER A 81 -9.59 11.63 -1.64
C SER A 81 -10.74 10.64 -1.66
N VAL A 82 -11.04 10.13 -0.47
CA VAL A 82 -12.16 9.24 -0.17
C VAL A 82 -11.99 7.76 -0.54
N ASN A 83 -10.87 7.11 -0.21
CA ASN A 83 -10.97 5.72 0.25
C ASN A 83 -11.59 5.76 1.65
N ASN A 84 -12.90 6.04 1.66
CA ASN A 84 -13.80 5.63 2.72
C ASN A 84 -13.39 4.24 3.19
N LEU A 85 -13.55 3.95 4.48
CA LEU A 85 -13.80 2.59 4.92
C LEU A 85 -14.95 2.06 4.05
N SER A 86 -14.59 1.42 2.94
CA SER A 86 -15.46 1.32 1.78
C SER A 86 -16.63 0.43 2.13
N ILE A 87 -17.79 0.84 1.66
CA ILE A 87 -19.07 0.14 1.76
C ILE A 87 -18.99 -1.31 1.27
N ASP A 88 -17.90 -1.68 0.58
CA ASP A 88 -17.58 -3.02 0.13
C ASP A 88 -17.32 -4.01 1.29
N HIS A 89 -16.63 -3.57 2.36
CA HIS A 89 -16.34 -4.44 3.52
C HIS A 89 -17.42 -4.38 4.61
N VAL A 90 -18.14 -3.26 4.74
CA VAL A 90 -19.23 -3.07 5.71
C VAL A 90 -20.63 -3.28 5.11
N GLY A 91 -20.73 -3.53 3.80
CA GLY A 91 -22.00 -3.76 3.10
C GLY A 91 -22.74 -5.00 3.62
N GLY A 92 -21.99 -6.03 4.06
CA GLY A 92 -22.57 -7.26 4.61
C GLY A 92 -23.45 -7.02 5.83
N VAL A 93 -23.05 -6.16 6.77
CA VAL A 93 -23.85 -5.92 7.99
C VAL A 93 -25.13 -5.14 7.67
N PHE A 94 -25.10 -4.22 6.72
CA PHE A 94 -26.28 -3.42 6.35
C PHE A 94 -27.33 -4.28 5.63
N VAL A 95 -26.89 -5.21 4.76
CA VAL A 95 -27.78 -6.15 4.07
C VAL A 95 -28.46 -7.10 5.05
N VAL A 96 -27.72 -7.62 6.03
CA VAL A 96 -28.29 -8.52 7.05
C VAL A 96 -29.31 -7.78 7.93
N LEU A 97 -29.04 -6.53 8.32
CA LEU A 97 -29.98 -5.73 9.11
C LEU A 97 -31.27 -5.42 8.33
N LEU A 98 -31.16 -4.96 7.08
CA LEU A 98 -32.33 -4.68 6.25
C LEU A 98 -33.15 -5.94 5.95
N GLY A 99 -32.48 -7.05 5.65
CA GLY A 99 -33.13 -8.34 5.40
C GLY A 99 -33.87 -8.86 6.63
N GLY A 100 -33.21 -8.82 7.80
CA GLY A 100 -33.81 -9.27 9.06
C GLY A 100 -35.01 -8.43 9.48
N LEU A 101 -34.93 -7.10 9.34
CA LEU A 101 -36.02 -6.19 9.69
C LEU A 101 -37.22 -6.39 8.77
N SER A 102 -36.98 -6.59 7.46
CA SER A 102 -38.03 -6.87 6.48
C SER A 102 -38.74 -8.21 6.78
N PHE A 103 -37.96 -9.27 7.03
CA PHE A 103 -38.51 -10.59 7.32
C PHE A 103 -39.32 -10.61 8.61
N SER A 104 -38.82 -9.96 9.68
CA SER A 104 -39.54 -9.81 10.94
C SER A 104 -40.87 -9.07 10.76
N PHE A 105 -40.89 -8.02 9.95
CA PHE A 105 -42.10 -7.26 9.66
C PHE A 105 -43.15 -8.09 8.92
N LEU A 106 -42.73 -8.89 7.92
CA LEU A 106 -43.63 -9.78 7.19
C LEU A 106 -44.25 -10.85 8.10
N VAL A 107 -43.45 -11.47 8.98
CA VAL A 107 -43.94 -12.47 9.94
C VAL A 107 -44.95 -11.84 10.90
N ALA A 108 -44.67 -10.64 11.42
CA ALA A 108 -45.60 -9.94 12.31
C ALA A 108 -46.95 -9.63 11.63
N ILE A 109 -46.94 -9.19 10.36
CA ILE A 109 -48.16 -8.97 9.58
C ILE A 109 -48.91 -10.28 9.37
N PHE A 110 -48.21 -11.36 9.03
CA PHE A 110 -48.84 -12.66 8.76
C PHE A 110 -49.50 -13.24 10.02
N GLU A 111 -48.81 -13.20 11.15
CA GLU A 111 -49.37 -13.58 12.45
C GLU A 111 -50.57 -12.72 12.83
N PHE A 112 -50.49 -11.41 12.62
CA PHE A 112 -51.60 -10.50 12.93
C PHE A 112 -52.83 -10.81 12.08
N VAL A 113 -52.68 -11.07 10.78
CA VAL A 113 -53.79 -11.44 9.89
C VAL A 113 -54.36 -12.80 10.25
N TRP A 114 -53.53 -13.80 10.57
CA TRP A 114 -54.01 -15.11 10.99
C TRP A 114 -54.76 -15.05 12.32
N LYS A 115 -54.23 -14.30 13.29
CA LYS A 115 -54.87 -14.11 14.59
C LYS A 115 -56.17 -13.32 14.47
N ALA A 116 -56.18 -12.22 13.72
CA ALA A 116 -57.39 -11.46 13.45
C ALA A 116 -58.47 -12.31 12.74
N ARG A 117 -58.08 -13.19 11.80
CA ARG A 117 -59.03 -14.12 11.17
C ARG A 117 -59.53 -15.19 12.13
N LYS A 118 -58.68 -15.73 12.99
CA LYS A 118 -59.05 -16.75 13.99
C LYS A 118 -59.92 -16.18 15.11
N ASP A 119 -59.71 -14.92 15.50
CA ASP A 119 -60.54 -14.24 16.49
C ASP A 119 -61.90 -13.78 15.91
N SER A 120 -62.03 -13.69 14.58
CA SER A 120 -63.27 -13.32 13.87
C SER A 120 -64.22 -14.49 13.54
N HIS A 121 -63.90 -15.72 13.97
CA HIS A 121 -64.74 -16.91 13.79
C HIS A 121 -64.89 -17.67 15.11
#